data_AF-A0A7C9DEI1-F1
#
_entry.id   AF-A0A7C9DEI1-F1
#
_cell.length_a   1.000
_cell.length_b   1.000
_cell.length_c   1.000
_cell.angle_alpha   90.00
_cell.angle_beta   90.00
_cell.angle_gamma   90.00
#
_symmetry.space_group_name_H-M   'P 1'
#
loop_
_entity.id
_entity.type
_entity.pdbx_description
1 polymer ?
#
loop_
_entity_poly.entity_id
_entity_poly.type
_entity_poly.pdbx_seq_one_letter_code
_entity_poly.pdbx_strand_id
1 'polypeptide(L)'
;TTIAGGPSKKGDRADGPGRDATFSDNFDLTFVPDTCALLIVDHGHRLIRQISLKQENCVHSESGAGVNFVWPWIAAVVFSCWAGLLVGFIIRPYIMPNEVFKFLNINKSWMCYLMNLGRQTRMHCFDNRSAVASPALKYLR
;
A
#
# COMPACT_ATOMS: atom_id res chain seq x y z
N THR A 1 -40.99 -24.76 16.02
CA THR A 1 -39.68 -24.67 16.71
C THR A 1 -39.69 -23.43 17.57
N THR A 2 -39.12 -23.47 18.77
CA THR A 2 -39.00 -22.32 19.70
C THR A 2 -37.53 -22.19 20.06
N ILE A 3 -36.93 -21.03 19.83
CA ILE A 3 -35.49 -20.80 19.98
C ILE A 3 -35.15 -20.34 21.40
N ALA A 4 -35.97 -19.43 21.94
CA ALA A 4 -35.87 -18.94 23.31
C ALA A 4 -37.26 -18.48 23.79
N GLY A 5 -37.44 -18.30 25.10
CA GLY A 5 -38.70 -17.91 25.71
C GLY A 5 -39.40 -19.07 26.42
N GLY A 6 -39.52 -18.97 27.74
CA GLY A 6 -40.33 -19.87 28.57
C GLY A 6 -41.63 -19.24 29.06
N PRO A 7 -42.46 -20.00 29.78
CA PRO A 7 -43.63 -19.48 30.47
C PRO A 7 -43.21 -18.38 31.45
N SER A 8 -43.62 -17.15 31.19
CA SER A 8 -43.27 -15.98 31.99
C SER A 8 -44.42 -15.60 32.91
N LYS A 9 -44.11 -15.21 34.15
CA LYS A 9 -45.07 -14.56 35.05
C LYS A 9 -45.00 -13.04 34.82
N LYS A 10 -46.10 -12.34 35.11
CA LYS A 10 -46.14 -10.87 34.97
C LYS A 10 -44.99 -10.22 35.75
N GLY A 11 -44.08 -9.56 35.04
CA GLY A 11 -42.91 -8.89 35.60
C GLY A 11 -41.62 -9.71 35.64
N ASP A 12 -41.64 -10.95 35.15
CA ASP A 12 -40.43 -11.76 35.01
C ASP A 12 -39.57 -11.24 33.85
N ARG A 13 -38.27 -11.10 34.13
CA ARG A 13 -37.27 -10.48 33.24
C ARG A 13 -35.97 -11.28 33.21
N ALA A 14 -36.04 -12.56 33.55
CA ALA A 14 -34.89 -13.45 33.56
C ALA A 14 -34.25 -13.52 32.16
N ASP A 15 -32.93 -13.33 32.13
CA ASP A 15 -32.09 -13.76 31.03
C ASP A 15 -31.61 -15.19 31.30
N GLY A 16 -31.31 -15.94 30.25
CA GLY A 16 -30.88 -17.31 30.40
C GLY A 16 -30.81 -18.08 29.08
N PRO A 17 -30.35 -19.33 29.11
CA PRO A 17 -30.32 -20.16 27.92
C PRO A 17 -31.74 -20.60 27.51
N GLY A 18 -32.10 -20.32 26.25
CA GLY A 18 -33.32 -20.86 25.64
C GLY A 18 -34.60 -20.54 26.41
N ARG A 19 -35.17 -21.55 27.09
CA ARG A 19 -36.44 -21.45 27.83
C ARG A 19 -36.33 -20.73 29.17
N ASP A 20 -35.13 -20.59 29.72
CA ASP A 20 -34.92 -19.87 30.98
C ASP A 20 -34.97 -18.34 30.77
N ALA A 21 -34.85 -17.88 29.52
CA ALA A 21 -35.08 -16.49 29.16
C ALA A 21 -36.58 -16.19 29.07
N THR A 22 -36.97 -15.01 29.56
CA THR A 22 -38.36 -14.52 29.54
C THR A 22 -38.44 -13.18 28.84
N PHE A 23 -39.42 -13.03 27.96
CA PHE A 23 -39.67 -11.84 27.15
C PHE A 23 -41.09 -11.35 27.35
N SER A 24 -41.35 -10.06 27.14
CA SER A 24 -42.72 -9.56 27.07
C SER A 24 -43.35 -9.87 25.72
N ASP A 25 -44.67 -9.70 25.61
CA ASP A 25 -45.39 -9.87 24.34
C ASP A 25 -45.18 -8.70 23.36
N ASN A 26 -44.51 -7.61 23.78
CA ASN A 26 -44.26 -6.43 22.96
C ASN A 26 -42.76 -6.22 22.77
N PHE A 27 -42.20 -6.79 21.69
CA PHE A 27 -40.79 -6.71 21.37
C PHE A 27 -40.54 -6.59 19.86
N ASP A 28 -39.41 -5.97 19.52
CA ASP A 28 -38.87 -5.92 18.16
C ASP A 28 -37.57 -6.71 18.05
N LEU A 29 -37.24 -7.16 16.84
CA LEU A 29 -36.04 -7.93 16.53
C LEU A 29 -35.22 -7.24 15.45
N THR A 30 -33.89 -7.23 15.60
CA THR A 30 -32.97 -6.85 14.54
C THR A 30 -31.74 -7.75 14.52
N PHE A 31 -31.31 -8.16 13.33
CA PHE A 31 -30.10 -8.96 13.16
C PHE A 31 -28.91 -8.05 12.89
N VAL A 32 -27.82 -8.27 13.63
CA VAL A 32 -26.56 -7.54 13.48
C VAL A 32 -25.49 -8.52 12.96
N PRO A 33 -25.14 -8.46 11.66
CA PRO A 33 -24.17 -9.37 11.05
C PRO A 33 -22.79 -9.28 11.68
N ASP A 34 -22.31 -8.06 11.95
CA ASP A 34 -20.96 -7.79 12.45
C ASP A 34 -20.67 -8.48 13.79
N THR A 35 -21.68 -8.57 14.66
CA THR A 35 -21.57 -9.21 15.97
C THR A 35 -22.18 -10.61 16.00
N CYS A 36 -22.67 -11.11 14.87
CA CYS A 36 -23.30 -12.44 14.77
C CYS A 36 -24.39 -12.64 15.84
N ALA A 37 -25.26 -11.65 15.99
CA ALA A 37 -26.24 -11.62 17.08
C ALA A 37 -27.60 -11.08 16.66
N LEU A 38 -28.64 -11.56 17.32
CA LEU A 38 -30.00 -11.03 17.23
C LEU A 38 -30.23 -10.11 18.43
N LEU A 39 -30.50 -8.83 18.17
CA LEU A 39 -30.89 -7.88 19.20
C LEU A 39 -32.41 -7.87 19.34
N ILE A 40 -32.85 -7.75 20.59
CA ILE A 40 -34.26 -7.76 20.98
C ILE A 40 -34.51 -6.46 21.73
N VAL A 41 -35.44 -5.64 21.24
CA VAL A 41 -35.91 -4.46 21.95
C VAL A 41 -37.21 -4.86 22.65
N ASP A 42 -37.16 -5.07 23.97
CA ASP A 42 -38.31 -5.47 24.77
C ASP A 42 -38.99 -4.21 25.33
N HIS A 43 -40.04 -3.75 24.65
CA HIS A 43 -40.78 -2.54 25.05
C HIS A 43 -41.54 -2.74 26.35
N GLY A 44 -42.07 -3.95 26.60
CA GLY A 44 -42.78 -4.27 27.83
C GLY A 44 -41.87 -4.21 29.07
N HIS A 45 -40.61 -4.61 28.91
CA HIS A 45 -39.61 -4.57 29.98
C HIS A 45 -38.68 -3.34 29.95
N ARG A 46 -38.76 -2.53 28.89
CA ARG A 46 -37.97 -1.31 28.66
C ARG A 46 -36.46 -1.58 28.67
N LEU A 47 -36.04 -2.61 27.95
CA LEU A 47 -34.65 -3.05 27.89
C LEU A 47 -34.30 -3.61 26.51
N ILE A 48 -33.00 -3.68 26.22
CA ILE A 48 -32.47 -4.29 24.99
C ILE A 48 -31.68 -5.53 25.40
N ARG A 49 -31.91 -6.65 24.71
CA ARG A 49 -31.24 -7.93 24.94
C ARG A 49 -30.54 -8.41 23.68
N GLN A 50 -29.60 -9.32 23.86
CA GLN A 50 -28.84 -9.93 22.78
C GLN A 50 -28.92 -11.44 22.87
N ILE A 51 -29.23 -12.09 21.74
CA ILE A 51 -29.04 -13.52 21.55
C ILE A 51 -27.85 -13.72 20.61
N SER A 52 -26.77 -14.27 21.14
CA SER A 52 -25.62 -14.68 20.33
C SER A 52 -25.99 -15.90 19.50
N LEU A 53 -25.82 -15.78 18.19
CA LEU A 53 -26.10 -16.87 17.26
C LEU A 53 -24.84 -17.71 17.08
N LYS A 54 -25.03 -18.95 16.63
CA LYS A 54 -23.91 -19.78 16.24
C LYS A 54 -23.35 -19.30 14.90
N GLN A 55 -22.04 -19.42 14.72
CA GLN A 55 -21.32 -18.89 13.56
C GLN A 55 -21.85 -19.42 12.22
N GLU A 56 -22.37 -20.66 12.18
CA GLU A 56 -22.95 -21.23 10.96
C GLU A 56 -24.23 -20.51 10.49
N ASN A 57 -24.93 -19.81 11.39
CA ASN A 57 -26.15 -19.07 11.07
C ASN A 57 -25.87 -17.60 10.75
N CYS A 58 -24.62 -17.17 10.86
CA CYS A 58 -24.24 -15.81 10.57
C CYS A 58 -23.83 -15.73 9.11
N VAL A 59 -24.50 -14.83 8.38
CA VAL A 59 -24.05 -14.42 7.06
C VAL A 59 -22.67 -13.83 7.28
N HIS A 60 -21.66 -14.60 6.92
CA HIS A 60 -20.35 -14.03 6.71
C HIS A 60 -20.59 -13.08 5.54
N SER A 61 -20.73 -11.79 5.83
CA SER A 61 -20.13 -10.84 4.93
C SER A 61 -18.67 -11.29 4.91
N GLU A 62 -18.34 -12.10 3.92
CA GLU A 62 -17.19 -11.79 3.13
C GLU A 62 -17.37 -10.30 2.79
N SER A 63 -16.95 -9.42 3.71
CA SER A 63 -16.09 -8.34 3.32
C SER A 63 -15.00 -9.09 2.58
N GLY A 64 -15.27 -9.37 1.30
CA GLY A 64 -14.26 -9.76 0.37
C GLY A 64 -13.18 -8.78 0.73
N ALA A 65 -12.04 -9.32 1.18
CA ALA A 65 -10.83 -8.57 1.10
C ALA A 65 -10.83 -8.15 -0.37
N GLY A 66 -11.40 -6.96 -0.61
CA GLY A 66 -11.45 -6.34 -1.88
C GLY A 66 -9.98 -6.35 -2.17
N VAL A 67 -9.59 -7.22 -3.09
CA VAL A 67 -8.36 -7.08 -3.81
C VAL A 67 -8.58 -5.74 -4.49
N ASN A 68 -8.32 -4.69 -3.71
CA ASN A 68 -8.65 -3.33 -4.03
C ASN A 68 -7.94 -3.15 -5.35
N PHE A 69 -8.70 -2.75 -6.36
CA PHE A 69 -8.33 -2.64 -7.77
C PHE A 69 -7.01 -1.87 -8.05
N VAL A 70 -6.32 -1.42 -7.00
CA VAL A 70 -5.02 -0.74 -6.92
C VAL A 70 -3.84 -1.72 -6.87
N TRP A 71 -3.98 -2.91 -6.28
CA TRP A 71 -2.87 -3.87 -6.13
C TRP A 71 -2.19 -4.27 -7.45
N PRO A 72 -2.92 -4.52 -8.55
CA PRO A 72 -2.31 -4.84 -9.83
C PRO A 72 -1.42 -3.71 -10.38
N TRP A 73 -1.82 -2.45 -10.20
CA TRP A 73 -1.05 -1.29 -10.66
C TRP A 73 0.23 -1.10 -9.84
N ILE A 74 0.16 -1.32 -8.52
CA ILE A 74 1.34 -1.27 -7.65
C ILE A 74 2.32 -2.37 -8.06
N ALA A 75 1.85 -3.60 -8.26
CA ALA A 75 2.70 -4.70 -8.71
C ALA A 75 3.35 -4.42 -10.08
N ALA A 76 2.61 -3.83 -11.03
CA ALA A 76 3.12 -3.47 -12.35
C ALA A 76 4.19 -2.36 -12.29
N VAL A 77 4.01 -1.34 -11.45
CA VAL A 77 4.99 -0.26 -11.26
C VAL A 77 6.27 -0.80 -10.59
N VAL A 78 6.14 -1.67 -9.60
CA VAL A 78 7.30 -2.28 -8.92
C VAL A 78 8.07 -3.19 -9.88
N PHE A 79 7.37 -4.03 -10.65
CA PHE A 79 7.99 -4.93 -11.61
C PHE A 79 8.70 -4.19 -12.74
N SER A 80 8.10 -3.11 -13.25
CA SER A 80 8.72 -2.28 -14.29
C SER A 80 9.97 -1.56 -13.80
N CYS A 81 9.97 -1.04 -12.57
CA CYS A 81 11.16 -0.44 -11.95
C CYS A 81 12.30 -1.45 -11.80
N TRP A 82 12.00 -2.65 -11.30
CA TRP A 82 12.98 -3.73 -11.17
C TRP A 82 13.58 -4.16 -12.50
N ALA A 83 12.74 -4.39 -13.51
CA ALA A 83 13.19 -4.76 -14.85
C ALA A 83 14.08 -3.66 -15.45
N GLY A 84 13.70 -2.38 -15.30
CA GLY A 84 14.48 -1.25 -15.79
C GLY A 84 15.86 -1.12 -15.14
N LEU A 85 15.96 -1.34 -13.82
CA LEU A 85 17.24 -1.33 -13.10
C LEU A 85 18.17 -2.47 -13.54
N LEU A 86 17.63 -3.67 -13.72
CA LEU A 86 18.41 -4.82 -14.19
C LEU A 86 18.91 -4.59 -15.62
N VAL A 87 18.03 -4.18 -16.53
CA VAL A 87 18.38 -3.87 -17.92
C VAL A 87 19.41 -2.73 -17.97
N GLY A 88 19.22 -1.68 -17.18
CA GLY A 88 20.17 -0.58 -17.07
C GLY A 88 21.56 -1.03 -16.59
N PHE A 89 21.62 -1.89 -15.56
CA PHE A 89 22.89 -2.42 -15.05
C PHE A 89 23.60 -3.32 -16.07
N ILE A 90 22.85 -4.14 -16.81
CA ILE A 90 23.38 -5.01 -17.86
C ILE A 90 23.87 -4.20 -19.07
N ILE A 91 23.18 -3.13 -19.45
CA ILE A 91 23.54 -2.29 -20.61
C ILE A 91 24.67 -1.30 -20.29
N ARG A 92 24.81 -0.87 -19.02
CA ARG A 92 25.84 0.09 -18.54
C ARG A 92 27.28 -0.21 -19.02
N PRO A 93 27.79 -1.46 -18.98
CA PRO A 93 29.14 -1.78 -19.47
C PRO A 93 29.28 -1.74 -21.01
N TYR A 94 28.18 -1.74 -21.76
CA TYR A 94 28.20 -1.71 -23.23
C TYR A 94 28.11 -0.29 -23.82
N ILE A 95 27.50 0.65 -23.08
CA ILE A 95 27.38 2.06 -23.51
C ILE A 95 28.63 2.88 -23.14
N MET A 96 29.35 2.50 -22.08
CA MET A 96 30.67 3.06 -21.81
C MET A 96 31.66 2.46 -22.84
N PRO A 97 32.24 3.26 -23.76
CA PRO A 97 33.33 2.77 -24.57
C PRO A 97 34.48 2.37 -23.64
N ASN A 98 35.13 1.25 -23.93
CA ASN A 98 36.25 0.66 -23.18
C ASN A 98 37.48 1.58 -22.99
N GLU A 99 37.39 2.85 -23.39
CA GLU A 99 38.46 3.84 -23.30
C GLU A 99 38.62 4.43 -21.89
N VAL A 100 37.58 4.42 -21.04
CA VAL A 100 37.68 4.98 -19.66
C VAL A 100 38.06 3.93 -18.62
N PHE A 101 37.67 2.66 -18.80
CA PHE A 101 38.03 1.57 -17.86
C PHE A 101 39.46 1.07 -18.00
N LYS A 102 40.21 1.55 -19.01
CA LYS A 102 41.67 1.35 -19.08
C LYS A 102 42.44 2.15 -18.03
N PHE A 103 41.86 3.21 -17.46
CA PHE A 103 42.55 4.02 -16.44
C PHE A 103 42.46 3.47 -15.02
N LEU A 104 41.54 2.54 -14.72
CA LEU A 104 41.43 1.94 -13.38
C LEU A 104 42.29 0.67 -13.20
N ASN A 105 43.03 0.27 -14.22
CA ASN A 105 44.00 -0.84 -14.13
C ASN A 105 45.39 -0.45 -14.64
N ILE A 106 45.78 0.82 -14.46
CA ILE A 106 47.19 1.18 -14.38
C ILE A 106 47.56 1.09 -12.92
N ASN A 107 48.08 -0.09 -12.60
CA ASN A 107 49.06 -0.39 -11.57
C ASN A 107 49.36 0.75 -10.58
N LYS A 108 49.12 0.46 -9.29
CA LYS A 108 49.84 1.06 -8.16
C LYS A 108 51.29 1.42 -8.55
N SER A 109 51.58 2.70 -8.72
CA SER A 109 52.90 3.26 -8.38
C SER A 109 52.76 4.73 -8.02
N TRP A 110 52.58 4.93 -6.72
CA TRP A 110 53.00 6.06 -5.89
C TRP A 110 53.63 7.31 -6.54
N MET A 111 53.03 8.45 -6.19
CA MET A 111 53.63 9.71 -5.68
C MET A 111 54.67 10.47 -6.51
N CYS A 112 54.31 11.71 -6.87
CA CYS A 112 55.11 12.95 -6.79
C CYS A 112 54.20 14.09 -7.33
N TYR A 113 53.70 15.06 -6.56
CA TYR A 113 54.50 16.10 -5.93
C TYR A 113 53.77 16.76 -4.75
N LEU A 114 54.56 16.98 -3.71
CA LEU A 114 54.36 17.79 -2.51
C LEU A 114 53.63 19.11 -2.80
N MET A 115 52.50 19.38 -2.13
CA MET A 115 51.89 20.71 -2.14
C MET A 115 52.71 21.66 -1.27
N ASN A 116 53.49 22.54 -1.90
CA ASN A 116 54.01 23.73 -1.23
C ASN A 116 52.96 24.85 -1.37
N LEU A 117 52.31 25.16 -0.26
CA LEU A 117 51.23 26.14 -0.14
C LEU A 117 51.83 27.55 -0.11
N GLY A 118 52.12 28.11 -1.30
CA GLY A 118 52.65 29.47 -1.44
C GLY A 118 52.23 30.13 -2.74
N ARG A 119 51.10 30.85 -2.70
CA ARG A 119 50.54 31.80 -3.71
C ARG A 119 49.72 31.23 -4.89
N GLN A 120 48.41 31.15 -4.63
CA GLN A 120 47.26 31.70 -5.38
C GLN A 120 47.37 31.93 -6.91
N THR A 121 46.65 31.11 -7.69
CA THR A 121 45.68 31.52 -8.72
C THR A 121 44.79 30.32 -9.12
N ARG A 122 43.48 30.37 -8.82
CA ARG A 122 42.50 29.37 -9.29
C ARG A 122 41.96 29.85 -10.65
N MET A 123 42.47 29.30 -11.76
CA MET A 123 41.86 29.50 -13.08
C MET A 123 40.73 28.50 -13.31
N HIS A 124 39.55 29.03 -13.62
CA HIS A 124 38.40 28.34 -14.22
C HIS A 124 38.69 28.00 -15.69
N CYS A 125 38.04 26.95 -16.22
CA CYS A 125 37.57 26.93 -17.61
C CYS A 125 36.27 26.10 -17.70
N PHE A 126 35.21 26.73 -18.21
CA PHE A 126 33.98 26.12 -18.72
C PHE A 126 33.84 26.50 -20.20
N ASP A 127 32.96 25.76 -20.89
CA ASP A 127 32.17 26.13 -22.08
C ASP A 127 32.57 25.53 -23.45
N ASN A 128 31.52 25.15 -24.20
CA ASN A 128 31.28 25.31 -25.66
C ASN A 128 30.37 24.20 -26.22
N ARG A 129 29.43 24.41 -27.17
CA ARG A 129 28.86 25.61 -27.84
C ARG A 129 27.68 25.15 -28.72
N SER A 130 26.70 26.03 -28.95
CA SER A 130 25.47 25.84 -29.75
C SER A 130 25.67 25.80 -31.28
N ALA A 131 24.71 25.18 -31.99
CA ALA A 131 24.68 24.97 -33.45
C ALA A 131 24.45 26.26 -34.27
N VAL A 132 25.02 26.31 -35.48
CA VAL A 132 24.92 27.44 -36.44
C VAL A 132 24.23 26.97 -37.73
N ALA A 133 23.25 27.75 -38.21
CA ALA A 133 22.54 27.59 -39.48
C ALA A 133 23.18 28.41 -40.63
N SER A 134 23.18 27.83 -41.84
CA SER A 134 23.60 28.43 -43.14
C SER A 134 22.63 29.53 -43.61
N PRO A 135 23.01 30.55 -44.43
CA PRO A 135 23.49 30.38 -45.82
C PRO A 135 24.53 31.42 -46.31
N ALA A 136 25.25 31.14 -47.40
CA ALA A 136 26.07 32.16 -48.09
C ALA A 136 25.93 32.06 -49.62
N LEU A 137 25.33 33.11 -50.19
CA LEU A 137 25.26 33.44 -51.61
C LEU A 137 26.64 33.91 -52.11
N LYS A 138 27.10 33.33 -53.24
CA LYS A 138 28.33 33.73 -53.94
C LYS A 138 28.06 34.89 -54.91
N TYR A 139 28.93 35.89 -54.93
CA TYR A 139 29.06 36.83 -56.04
C TYR A 139 30.50 36.80 -56.59
N LEU A 140 30.59 36.69 -57.92
CA LEU A 140 31.80 36.56 -58.74
C LEU A 140 32.35 37.93 -59.15
N ARG A 141 33.68 38.05 -59.22
CA ARG A 141 34.39 38.86 -60.22
C ARG A 141 35.71 38.17 -60.55
#